data_AF-A0A5B7GZ35-F1
#
_entry.id   AF-A0A5B7GZ35-F1
#
_cell.length_a   1.000
_cell.length_b   1.000
_cell.length_c   1.000
_cell.angle_alpha   90.00
_cell.angle_beta   90.00
_cell.angle_gamma   90.00
#
_symmetry.space_group_name_H-M   'P 1'
#
loop_
_entity.id
_entity.type
_entity.pdbx_description
1 polymer ?
#
loop_
_entity_poly.entity_id
_entity_poly.type
_entity_poly.pdbx_seq_one_letter_code
_entity_poly.pdbx_strand_id
1 'polypeptide(L)'
;MPDFFLDEFDSVAIEQAQKLGAKPKFMDGKVAGSETPKPAAGGQVAQVFAQIETFLSPELVDKTKAVFAFDVSGDEVGKWYIDLKNGSGACGQGDPPATPDATFVMNSNNFFKMFSGSLKPTTAFMTGKLKISGDMGKALKLEKLMGKLKSKL
;
A
#
# COMPACT_ATOMS: atom_id res chain seq x y z
N MET A 1 -33.32 -38.11 2.89
CA MET A 1 -32.23 -38.12 1.90
C MET A 1 -32.81 -38.67 0.60
N PRO A 2 -32.67 -37.98 -0.55
CA PRO A 2 -31.46 -37.35 -1.12
C PRO A 2 -31.53 -35.81 -1.07
N ASP A 3 -30.46 -35.06 -0.78
CA ASP A 3 -29.24 -34.79 -1.54
C ASP A 3 -29.50 -33.97 -2.82
N PHE A 4 -29.74 -32.67 -2.63
CA PHE A 4 -29.58 -31.62 -3.65
C PHE A 4 -28.31 -30.85 -3.31
N PHE A 5 -27.20 -31.47 -3.70
CA PHE A 5 -25.95 -30.86 -4.11
C PHE A 5 -26.16 -29.45 -4.71
N LEU A 6 -25.20 -28.53 -4.44
CA LEU A 6 -25.03 -27.18 -5.01
C LEU A 6 -25.88 -26.10 -4.30
N ASP A 7 -25.46 -25.35 -3.28
CA ASP A 7 -24.16 -24.69 -2.97
C ASP A 7 -23.33 -24.28 -4.20
N GLU A 8 -24.04 -23.97 -5.28
CA GLU A 8 -23.50 -23.19 -6.39
C GLU A 8 -23.75 -21.72 -6.08
N PHE A 9 -22.68 -21.12 -5.57
CA PHE A 9 -22.37 -19.72 -5.67
C PHE A 9 -22.95 -19.07 -6.93
N ASP A 10 -23.36 -17.82 -6.71
CA ASP A 10 -23.42 -16.75 -7.70
C ASP A 10 -24.59 -16.74 -8.69
N SER A 11 -25.14 -15.53 -8.79
CA SER A 11 -25.95 -14.98 -9.88
C SER A 11 -27.43 -14.80 -9.53
N VAL A 12 -27.97 -13.65 -9.94
CA VAL A 12 -29.35 -13.19 -9.79
C VAL A 12 -29.65 -12.47 -8.46
N ALA A 13 -28.68 -11.71 -7.97
CA ALA A 13 -28.96 -10.28 -7.77
C ALA A 13 -29.32 -9.67 -9.14
N ILE A 14 -30.21 -8.67 -9.14
CA ILE A 14 -30.73 -7.90 -10.29
C ILE A 14 -32.06 -8.47 -10.83
N GLU A 15 -33.20 -7.94 -10.33
CA GLU A 15 -34.29 -7.49 -11.24
C GLU A 15 -35.39 -6.61 -10.60
N GLN A 16 -35.57 -6.51 -9.27
CA GLN A 16 -36.79 -5.84 -8.76
C GLN A 16 -36.56 -4.64 -7.83
N ALA A 17 -36.29 -3.46 -8.39
CA ALA A 17 -36.44 -2.19 -7.67
C ALA A 17 -36.66 -0.99 -8.60
N GLN A 18 -37.82 -0.89 -9.25
CA GLN A 18 -38.23 0.36 -9.90
C GLN A 18 -39.75 0.58 -9.82
N LYS A 19 -40.24 0.98 -8.64
CA LYS A 19 -41.50 1.73 -8.51
C LYS A 19 -41.53 2.49 -7.19
N LEU A 20 -41.99 3.74 -7.30
CA LEU A 20 -42.49 4.63 -6.24
C LEU A 20 -41.44 5.55 -5.59
N GLY A 21 -41.48 6.81 -6.01
CA GLY A 21 -40.82 7.91 -5.33
C GLY A 21 -41.53 8.31 -4.04
N ALA A 22 -40.75 8.66 -3.04
CA ALA A 22 -41.11 9.58 -1.95
C ALA A 22 -39.80 10.05 -1.30
N LYS A 23 -39.67 11.37 -1.11
CA LYS A 23 -38.54 11.98 -0.39
C LYS A 23 -38.66 11.68 1.11
N PRO A 24 -37.55 11.33 1.78
CA PRO A 24 -37.32 11.89 3.10
C PRO A 24 -35.93 12.52 3.21
N LYS A 25 -35.91 13.59 4.00
CA LYS A 25 -34.80 14.48 4.29
C LYS A 25 -34.11 13.97 5.56
N PHE A 26 -32.88 13.50 5.46
CA PHE A 26 -32.02 13.23 6.62
C PHE A 26 -30.59 13.68 6.35
N MET A 27 -30.11 14.49 7.29
CA MET A 27 -28.74 14.76 7.71
C MET A 27 -27.59 14.81 6.70
N ASP A 28 -26.97 15.99 6.67
CA ASP A 28 -25.54 16.23 6.50
C ASP A 28 -24.70 15.15 7.19
N GLY A 29 -23.83 14.50 6.43
CA GLY A 29 -23.03 13.37 6.91
C GLY A 29 -22.49 12.58 5.74
N LYS A 30 -21.52 13.18 5.04
CA LYS A 30 -20.81 12.61 3.89
C LYS A 30 -20.14 11.29 4.26
N VAL A 31 -20.84 10.18 4.02
CA VAL A 31 -20.33 8.81 3.99
C VAL A 31 -20.86 8.10 2.74
N ALA A 32 -20.07 7.15 2.25
CA ALA A 32 -20.22 6.31 1.05
C ALA A 32 -19.73 6.97 -0.26
N GLY A 33 -19.00 6.30 -1.15
CA GLY A 33 -18.54 4.90 -1.26
C GLY A 33 -17.57 4.88 -2.45
N SER A 34 -16.49 4.09 -2.39
CA SER A 34 -16.38 2.81 -3.10
C SER A 34 -16.63 2.93 -4.60
N GLU A 35 -15.59 2.71 -5.43
CA GLU A 35 -15.56 1.65 -6.47
C GLU A 35 -14.48 1.92 -7.56
N THR A 36 -13.59 0.94 -7.67
CA THR A 36 -12.63 0.63 -8.74
C THR A 36 -11.38 1.49 -8.95
N PRO A 37 -10.21 0.82 -9.08
CA PRO A 37 -8.91 1.46 -9.24
C PRO A 37 -8.85 2.03 -10.64
N LYS A 38 -9.02 3.34 -10.77
CA LYS A 38 -8.54 4.03 -11.97
C LYS A 38 -7.05 3.69 -12.07
N PRO A 39 -6.58 3.04 -13.16
CA PRO A 39 -5.17 2.97 -13.44
C PRO A 39 -4.75 4.42 -13.76
N ALA A 40 -4.45 5.19 -12.72
CA ALA A 40 -3.73 6.43 -12.86
C ALA A 40 -2.33 6.05 -13.30
N ALA A 41 -2.17 5.98 -14.62
CA ALA A 41 -0.91 5.99 -15.30
C ALA A 41 0.08 6.90 -14.56
N GLY A 42 1.15 6.32 -14.01
CA GLY A 42 2.27 7.07 -13.47
C GLY A 42 2.01 7.85 -12.18
N GLY A 43 1.45 7.21 -11.17
CA GLY A 43 1.37 7.77 -9.82
C GLY A 43 2.75 8.15 -9.24
N GLN A 44 2.82 9.18 -8.40
CA GLN A 44 4.09 9.61 -7.79
C GLN A 44 4.69 8.48 -6.94
N VAL A 45 3.81 7.68 -6.33
CA VAL A 45 4.16 6.47 -5.59
C VAL A 45 4.83 5.44 -6.51
N ALA A 46 4.23 5.16 -7.68
CA ALA A 46 4.78 4.20 -8.64
C ALA A 46 6.15 4.62 -9.18
N GLN A 47 6.34 5.92 -9.47
CA GLN A 47 7.63 6.44 -9.91
C GLN A 47 8.72 6.25 -8.86
N VAL A 48 8.39 6.47 -7.60
CA VAL A 48 9.30 6.25 -6.49
C VAL A 48 9.71 4.78 -6.40
N PHE A 49 8.77 3.84 -6.51
CA PHE A 49 9.10 2.41 -6.51
C PHE A 49 9.95 2.01 -7.72
N ALA A 50 9.71 2.56 -8.91
CA ALA A 50 10.57 2.33 -10.08
C ALA A 50 12.01 2.85 -9.85
N GLN A 51 12.17 3.97 -9.14
CA GLN A 51 13.50 4.44 -8.75
C GLN A 51 14.14 3.50 -7.74
N ILE A 52 13.39 3.02 -6.73
CA ILE A 52 13.93 2.03 -5.79
C ILE A 52 14.40 0.79 -6.56
N GLU A 53 13.59 0.27 -7.48
CA GLU A 53 13.88 -0.91 -8.29
C GLU A 53 15.22 -0.78 -9.03
N THR A 54 15.47 0.38 -9.63
CA THR A 54 16.74 0.67 -10.33
C THR A 54 17.94 0.64 -9.40
N PHE A 55 17.73 0.92 -8.12
CA PHE A 55 18.77 0.92 -7.11
C PHE A 55 18.83 -0.38 -6.29
N LEU A 56 17.89 -1.32 -6.48
CA LEU A 56 17.93 -2.62 -5.83
C LEU A 56 19.21 -3.33 -6.26
N SER A 57 20.00 -3.75 -5.28
CA SER A 57 21.25 -4.43 -5.51
C SER A 57 21.40 -5.57 -4.49
N PRO A 58 22.12 -6.64 -4.84
CA PRO A 58 22.39 -7.74 -3.91
C PRO A 58 23.10 -7.28 -2.63
N GLU A 59 23.84 -6.17 -2.68
CA GLU A 59 24.45 -5.58 -1.47
C GLU A 59 23.41 -5.00 -0.51
N LEU A 60 22.32 -4.42 -1.02
CA LEU A 60 21.21 -3.92 -0.21
C LEU A 60 20.41 -5.07 0.38
N VAL A 61 20.17 -6.12 -0.42
CA VAL A 61 19.52 -7.35 0.05
C VAL A 61 20.33 -7.98 1.18
N ASP A 62 21.65 -8.14 1.01
CA ASP A 62 22.49 -8.77 2.03
C ASP A 62 22.54 -7.95 3.34
N LYS A 63 22.51 -6.63 3.24
CA LYS A 63 22.45 -5.74 4.41
C LYS A 63 21.09 -5.75 5.10
N THR A 64 19.99 -5.96 4.38
CA THR A 64 18.63 -5.79 4.92
C THR A 64 18.01 -7.11 5.34
N LYS A 65 18.02 -8.10 4.44
CA LYS A 65 17.43 -9.44 4.61
C LYS A 65 16.01 -9.41 5.17
N ALA A 66 15.16 -8.55 4.62
CA ALA A 66 13.80 -8.34 5.10
C ALA A 66 12.82 -7.99 3.98
N VAL A 67 11.55 -8.28 4.23
CA VAL A 67 10.44 -7.95 3.33
C VAL A 67 9.61 -6.83 3.95
N PHE A 68 9.26 -5.83 3.17
CA PHE A 68 8.51 -4.67 3.64
C PHE A 68 7.25 -4.49 2.82
N ALA A 69 6.13 -4.24 3.50
CA ALA A 69 4.88 -3.87 2.87
C ALA A 69 4.59 -2.39 3.13
N PHE A 70 3.99 -1.74 2.16
CA PHE A 70 3.58 -0.34 2.21
C PHE A 70 2.10 -0.27 1.85
N ASP A 71 1.30 0.12 2.83
CA ASP A 71 -0.11 0.41 2.64
C ASP A 71 -0.26 1.92 2.51
N VAL A 72 -0.45 2.36 1.26
CA VAL A 72 -0.61 3.77 0.93
C VAL A 72 -2.10 4.06 0.82
N SER A 73 -2.55 5.05 1.57
CA SER A 73 -3.93 5.54 1.62
C SER A 73 -4.02 6.99 1.12
N GLY A 74 -5.22 7.52 0.89
CA GLY A 74 -5.39 8.91 0.42
C GLY A 74 -5.86 9.00 -1.02
N ASP A 75 -5.28 9.92 -1.79
CA ASP A 75 -5.60 10.11 -3.21
C ASP A 75 -5.08 8.96 -4.08
N GLU A 76 -3.91 8.40 -3.73
CA GLU A 76 -3.32 7.24 -4.42
C GLU A 76 -3.35 6.03 -3.48
N VAL A 77 -4.53 5.40 -3.36
CA VAL A 77 -4.67 4.17 -2.57
C VAL A 77 -3.98 3.02 -3.31
N GLY A 78 -3.04 2.37 -2.66
CA GLY A 78 -2.31 1.26 -3.23
C GLY A 78 -1.48 0.53 -2.20
N LYS A 79 -1.43 -0.79 -2.35
CA LYS A 79 -0.47 -1.63 -1.63
C LYS A 79 0.77 -1.80 -2.48
N TRP A 80 1.92 -1.75 -1.83
CA TRP A 80 3.21 -1.92 -2.45
C TRP A 80 4.09 -2.77 -1.55
N TYR A 81 5.11 -3.38 -2.13
CA TYR A 81 6.07 -4.17 -1.37
C TYR A 81 7.49 -3.94 -1.86
N ILE A 82 8.43 -4.19 -0.96
CA ILE A 82 9.86 -4.23 -1.20
C ILE A 82 10.39 -5.51 -0.57
N ASP A 83 10.75 -6.47 -1.39
CA ASP A 83 11.54 -7.63 -1.01
C ASP A 83 13.04 -7.26 -1.09
N LEU A 84 13.69 -7.20 0.06
CA LEU A 84 15.15 -7.11 0.18
C LEU A 84 15.67 -8.36 0.88
N LYS A 85 15.07 -9.52 0.57
CA LYS A 85 15.39 -10.80 1.19
C LYS A 85 15.81 -11.86 0.15
N ASN A 86 15.25 -11.81 -1.04
CA ASN A 86 15.44 -12.78 -2.11
C ASN A 86 16.25 -12.19 -3.28
N GLY A 87 17.25 -12.94 -3.75
CA GLY A 87 18.01 -12.60 -4.96
C GLY A 87 18.65 -11.21 -4.93
N SER A 88 18.34 -10.40 -5.96
CA SER A 88 18.81 -9.00 -6.09
C SER A 88 17.87 -7.97 -5.46
N GLY A 89 16.78 -8.43 -4.83
CA GLY A 89 15.71 -7.60 -4.31
C GLY A 89 14.68 -7.30 -5.40
N ALA A 90 13.42 -7.17 -5.00
CA ALA A 90 12.33 -6.82 -5.89
C ALA A 90 11.41 -5.81 -5.20
N CYS A 91 10.79 -4.91 -5.95
CA CYS A 91 9.68 -4.11 -5.45
C CYS A 91 8.58 -4.01 -6.49
N GLY A 92 7.36 -3.75 -6.04
CA GLY A 92 6.22 -3.70 -6.94
C GLY A 92 4.94 -3.29 -6.25
N GLN A 93 3.93 -3.05 -7.05
CA GLN A 93 2.56 -2.84 -6.58
C GLN A 93 1.91 -4.18 -6.30
N GLY A 94 1.13 -4.26 -5.22
CA GLY A 94 0.38 -5.44 -4.81
C GLY A 94 0.81 -6.00 -3.47
N ASP A 95 0.41 -7.24 -3.22
CA ASP A 95 0.76 -7.95 -2.00
C ASP A 95 2.19 -8.51 -2.06
N PRO A 96 2.92 -8.51 -0.94
CA PRO A 96 4.28 -9.00 -0.90
C PRO A 96 4.32 -10.51 -1.20
N PRO A 97 5.38 -11.00 -1.88
CA PRO A 97 5.53 -12.43 -2.21
C PRO A 97 5.77 -13.32 -0.99
N ALA A 98 6.06 -12.72 0.16
CA ALA A 98 6.28 -13.38 1.44
C ALA A 98 5.74 -12.51 2.58
N THR A 99 5.61 -13.10 3.77
CA THR A 99 5.17 -12.36 4.97
C THR A 99 6.06 -11.13 5.20
N PRO A 100 5.48 -9.91 5.24
CA PRO A 100 6.26 -8.70 5.46
C PRO A 100 6.75 -8.67 6.91
N ASP A 101 8.03 -8.39 7.07
CA ASP A 101 8.66 -8.18 8.38
C ASP A 101 8.24 -6.85 9.00
N ALA A 102 8.05 -5.82 8.17
CA ALA A 102 7.45 -4.57 8.61
C ALA A 102 6.46 -4.03 7.58
N THR A 103 5.38 -3.45 8.06
CA THR A 103 4.30 -2.85 7.29
C THR A 103 4.20 -1.38 7.61
N PHE A 104 4.28 -0.53 6.58
CA PHE A 104 4.23 0.91 6.68
C PHE A 104 2.90 1.41 6.16
N VAL A 105 2.08 1.98 7.04
CA VAL A 105 0.77 2.54 6.70
C VAL A 105 0.88 4.06 6.71
N MET A 106 0.67 4.70 5.56
CA MET A 106 0.73 6.16 5.43
C MET A 106 -0.14 6.67 4.28
N ASN A 107 -0.25 7.98 4.18
CA ASN A 107 -0.93 8.61 3.04
C ASN A 107 0.05 8.81 1.86
N SER A 108 -0.44 8.80 0.62
CA SER A 108 0.37 9.04 -0.61
C SER A 108 1.17 10.34 -0.56
N ASN A 109 0.59 11.41 0.00
CA ASN A 109 1.29 12.69 0.16
C ASN A 109 2.48 12.59 1.13
N ASN A 110 2.30 11.86 2.24
CA ASN A 110 3.36 11.63 3.22
C ASN A 110 4.44 10.70 2.66
N PHE A 111 4.05 9.68 1.89
CA PHE A 111 4.97 8.79 1.18
C PHE A 111 5.87 9.58 0.24
N PHE A 112 5.28 10.41 -0.65
CA PHE A 112 6.06 11.24 -1.55
C PHE A 112 6.98 12.21 -0.79
N LYS A 113 6.49 12.89 0.26
CA LYS A 113 7.33 13.77 1.10
C LYS A 113 8.47 13.02 1.79
N MET A 114 8.24 11.75 2.12
CA MET A 114 9.24 10.91 2.76
C MET A 114 10.38 10.58 1.82
N PHE A 115 10.04 10.21 0.59
CA PHE A 115 11.01 9.94 -0.46
C PHE A 115 11.66 11.18 -1.03
N SER A 116 10.92 12.28 -1.16
CA SER A 116 11.48 13.59 -1.51
C SER A 116 12.41 14.13 -0.42
N GLY A 117 12.42 13.53 0.78
CA GLY A 117 13.23 13.94 1.93
C GLY A 117 12.70 15.17 2.66
N SER A 118 11.53 15.68 2.26
CA SER A 118 10.82 16.73 2.99
C SER A 118 10.31 16.24 4.35
N LEU A 119 10.12 14.93 4.51
CA LEU A 119 9.68 14.29 5.75
C LEU A 119 10.61 13.11 6.10
N LYS A 120 11.16 13.08 7.31
CA LYS A 120 11.93 11.90 7.76
C LYS A 120 10.98 10.80 8.25
N PRO A 121 11.20 9.51 7.91
CA PRO A 121 10.31 8.44 8.35
C PRO A 121 10.23 8.33 9.89
N THR A 122 11.37 8.47 10.58
CA THR A 122 11.41 8.55 12.05
C THR A 122 10.51 9.67 12.60
N THR A 123 10.56 10.88 12.02
CA THR A 123 9.70 12.00 12.43
C THR A 123 8.23 11.76 12.06
N ALA A 124 7.95 11.19 10.88
CA ALA A 124 6.60 10.83 10.48
C ALA A 124 5.98 9.82 11.44
N PHE A 125 6.77 8.84 11.90
CA PHE A 125 6.33 7.84 12.88
C PHE A 125 6.06 8.47 14.24
N MET A 126 6.99 9.28 14.76
CA MET A 126 6.82 9.97 16.03
C MET A 126 5.65 10.96 16.04
N THR A 127 5.33 11.55 14.88
CA THR A 127 4.20 12.48 14.73
C THR A 127 2.87 11.79 14.38
N GLY A 128 2.86 10.46 14.27
CA GLY A 128 1.66 9.68 13.92
C GLY A 128 1.24 9.77 12.45
N LYS A 129 2.03 10.41 11.59
CA LYS A 129 1.79 10.54 10.13
C LYS A 129 2.17 9.29 9.34
N LEU A 130 2.98 8.44 9.96
CA LEU A 130 3.36 7.12 9.51
C LEU A 130 3.06 6.13 10.64
N LYS A 131 2.44 5.01 10.32
CA LYS A 131 2.29 3.90 11.26
C LYS A 131 3.13 2.74 10.76
N ILE A 132 4.00 2.23 11.61
CA ILE A 132 4.81 1.04 11.32
C ILE A 132 4.26 -0.09 12.18
N SER A 133 4.01 -1.24 11.57
CA SER A 133 3.65 -2.49 12.25
C SER A 133 4.68 -3.57 11.92
N GLY A 134 4.95 -4.48 12.84
CA GLY A 134 5.99 -5.52 12.67
C GLY A 134 7.32 -5.14 13.33
N ASP A 135 8.43 -5.56 12.72
CA ASP A 135 9.78 -5.38 13.26
C ASP A 135 10.31 -3.96 13.02
N MET A 136 10.37 -3.18 14.09
CA MET A 136 10.86 -1.81 14.06
C MET A 136 12.36 -1.71 13.72
N GLY A 137 13.16 -2.71 14.10
CA GLY A 137 14.59 -2.73 13.79
C GLY A 137 14.84 -2.82 12.29
N LYS A 138 14.09 -3.70 11.61
CA LYS A 138 14.09 -3.84 10.15
C LYS A 138 13.53 -2.59 9.48
N ALA A 139 12.46 -2.00 10.01
CA ALA A 139 11.89 -0.77 9.47
C ALA A 139 12.88 0.42 9.50
N LEU A 140 13.59 0.60 10.60
CA LEU A 140 14.65 1.62 10.72
C LEU A 140 15.84 1.33 9.80
N LYS A 141 16.13 0.05 9.56
CA LYS A 141 17.17 -0.36 8.62
C LYS A 141 16.82 0.05 7.19
N LEU A 142 15.57 -0.19 6.79
CA LEU A 142 15.04 0.26 5.50
C LEU A 142 15.12 1.78 5.37
N GLU A 143 14.68 2.55 6.38
CA GLU A 143 14.81 4.02 6.39
C GLU A 143 16.27 4.44 6.10
N LYS A 144 17.25 3.86 6.81
CA LYS A 144 18.66 4.20 6.62
C LYS A 144 19.15 3.92 5.21
N LEU A 145 18.63 2.86 4.57
CA LEU A 145 18.99 2.51 3.20
C LEU A 145 18.33 3.47 2.21
N MET A 146 17.04 3.75 2.37
CA MET A 146 16.31 4.74 1.57
C MET A 146 16.92 6.14 1.68
N GLY A 147 17.38 6.54 2.86
CA GLY A 147 18.12 7.79 3.06
C GLY A 147 19.45 7.83 2.31
N LYS A 148 20.18 6.71 2.25
CA LYS A 148 21.43 6.60 1.47
C LYS A 148 21.17 6.59 -0.04
N LEU A 149 20.09 5.95 -0.48
CA LEU A 149 19.63 5.92 -1.87
C LEU A 149 19.34 7.34 -2.37
N LYS A 150 18.58 8.11 -1.58
CA LYS A 150 18.33 9.53 -1.85
C LYS A 150 19.60 10.36 -1.91
N SER A 151 20.60 10.13 -1.05
CA SER A 151 21.83 10.93 -1.07
C SER A 151 22.69 10.74 -2.33
N LYS A 152 22.37 9.74 -3.16
CA LYS A 152 23.01 9.48 -4.45
C LYS A 152 22.13 9.86 -5.66
N LEU A 153 20.91 10.33 -5.42
CA LEU A 153 19.96 10.88 -6.39
C LEU A 153 20.01 12.41 -6.35
#